data_AF-A6JDU6-F1
#
_entry.id   AF-A6JDU6-F1
#
_cell.length_a   1.000
_cell.length_b   1.000
_cell.length_c   1.000
_cell.angle_alpha   90.00
_cell.angle_beta   90.00
_cell.angle_gamma   90.00
#
_symmetry.space_group_name_H-M   'P 1'
#
loop_
_entity.id
_entity.type
_entity.pdbx_description
1 polymer ?
#
loop_
_entity_poly.entity_id
_entity_poly.type
_entity_poly.pdbx_seq_one_letter_code
_entity_poly.pdbx_strand_id
1 'polypeptide(L)'
;MGRSYPLSLPLYMQISQETPSSQTYLETTLMHQRCKMNEETGADYLAPWQLAQVADGGGLGVIEESKHQKLAKGDFVTSFYWPWQTKAILDGNGLEKVDPQLVDGHLSYFLGAIGMPGLTSLIGVQEKGHVSAGSNQTMVVSGAAGACGSLAGQVKFAKIT
;
A
#
# COMPACT_ATOMS: atom_id res chain seq x y z
N MET A 1 40.33 9.67 -6.61
CA MET A 1 39.21 9.88 -7.55
C MET A 1 37.91 9.62 -6.82
N GLY A 2 37.31 10.67 -6.25
CA GLY A 2 36.06 10.56 -5.51
C GLY A 2 34.86 10.63 -6.45
N ARG A 3 33.96 9.65 -6.38
CA ARG A 3 32.62 9.76 -6.98
C ARG A 3 31.72 10.44 -5.95
N SER A 4 31.34 11.67 -6.25
CA SER A 4 30.27 12.41 -5.57
C SER A 4 28.92 11.82 -5.95
N TYR A 5 28.23 11.21 -5.00
CA TYR A 5 26.81 10.90 -5.11
C TYR A 5 26.00 12.13 -4.67
N PRO A 6 24.95 12.54 -5.40
CA PRO A 6 24.07 13.60 -4.93
C PRO A 6 23.31 13.11 -3.69
N LEU A 7 23.46 13.83 -2.58
CA LEU A 7 22.72 13.64 -1.34
C LEU A 7 21.24 13.95 -1.57
N SER A 8 20.40 12.94 -1.80
CA SER A 8 18.95 13.06 -1.60
C SER A 8 18.69 13.21 -0.10
N LEU A 9 18.20 14.39 0.29
CA LEU A 9 18.03 14.79 1.68
C LEU A 9 16.75 14.18 2.30
N PRO A 10 16.76 13.84 3.60
CA PRO A 10 15.69 13.07 4.22
C PRO A 10 14.47 13.94 4.65
N LEU A 11 13.27 13.39 4.49
CA LEU A 11 11.90 13.94 4.61
C LEU A 11 11.31 13.51 5.96
N TYR A 12 10.87 14.44 6.81
CA TYR A 12 10.35 14.15 8.15
C TYR A 12 8.84 13.82 8.08
N MET A 13 8.49 12.53 8.08
CA MET A 13 7.08 12.15 8.26
C MET A 13 6.82 11.72 9.69
N GLN A 14 5.79 12.31 10.25
CA GLN A 14 5.34 12.06 11.59
C GLN A 14 3.81 11.97 11.52
N ILE A 15 3.25 10.98 12.21
CA ILE A 15 1.81 10.83 12.36
C ILE A 15 1.44 11.54 13.67
N SER A 16 0.68 12.63 13.56
CA SER A 16 0.30 13.47 14.70
C SER A 16 -0.54 12.69 15.68
N GLN A 17 -0.12 12.66 16.95
CA GLN A 17 -0.89 12.08 18.05
C GLN A 17 -1.71 13.10 18.83
N GLU A 18 -1.67 14.38 18.50
CA GLU A 18 -2.40 15.39 19.28
C GLU A 18 -3.13 16.40 18.40
N THR A 19 -4.38 16.05 18.06
CA THR A 19 -5.45 17.03 17.84
C THR A 19 -6.70 16.51 18.54
N PRO A 20 -7.40 17.31 19.36
CA PRO A 20 -8.61 16.85 20.02
C PRO A 20 -9.73 16.73 18.99
N SER A 21 -10.57 15.70 19.17
CA SER A 21 -11.69 15.27 18.33
C SER A 21 -11.31 14.49 17.07
N SER A 22 -11.31 13.17 17.23
CA SER A 22 -11.79 12.20 16.25
C SER A 22 -11.09 12.18 14.90
N GLN A 23 -9.93 11.51 14.82
CA GLN A 23 -9.58 10.57 13.74
C GLN A 23 -8.14 10.07 13.92
N THR A 24 -8.00 8.93 14.60
CA THR A 24 -6.79 8.12 14.58
C THR A 24 -6.92 7.14 13.42
N TYR A 25 -6.12 7.27 12.36
CA TYR A 25 -5.99 6.21 11.37
C TYR A 25 -4.60 5.58 11.53
N LEU A 26 -4.56 4.58 12.41
CA LEU A 26 -3.51 3.58 12.47
C LEU A 26 -4.11 2.29 11.94
N GLU A 27 -3.58 1.76 10.84
CA GLU A 27 -3.66 0.31 10.59
C GLU A 27 -2.52 -0.12 9.66
N THR A 28 -1.33 -0.27 10.25
CA THR A 28 -0.24 -1.03 9.65
C THR A 28 -0.60 -2.51 9.72
N THR A 29 -1.37 -3.01 8.76
CA THR A 29 -1.67 -4.45 8.71
C THR A 29 -2.00 -4.93 7.31
N LEU A 30 -0.99 -5.03 6.44
CA LEU A 30 -1.10 -5.93 5.29
C LEU A 30 -0.66 -7.33 5.70
N MET A 31 -1.63 -8.11 6.17
CA MET A 31 -1.56 -9.54 6.49
C MET A 31 -1.13 -10.45 5.31
N HIS A 32 -0.84 -9.88 4.13
CA HIS A 32 -0.42 -10.60 2.94
C HIS A 32 1.10 -10.83 2.86
N GLN A 33 1.92 -10.07 3.59
CA GLN A 33 3.39 -10.19 3.52
C GLN A 33 4.00 -11.14 4.55
N ARG A 34 3.21 -12.08 5.10
CA ARG A 34 3.69 -13.10 6.05
C ARG A 34 4.88 -13.89 5.50
N CYS A 35 4.95 -14.09 4.18
CA CYS A 35 6.08 -14.77 3.54
C CYS A 35 7.44 -14.14 3.85
N LYS A 36 7.49 -12.83 4.15
CA LYS A 36 8.73 -12.13 4.53
C LYS A 36 9.24 -12.46 5.93
N MET A 37 8.47 -13.19 6.74
CA MET A 37 8.92 -13.72 8.04
C MET A 37 9.83 -14.94 7.90
N ASN A 38 9.82 -15.61 6.74
CA ASN A 38 10.65 -16.77 6.48
C ASN A 38 12.00 -16.34 5.88
N GLU A 39 13.04 -17.17 6.05
CA GLU A 39 14.34 -16.96 5.39
C GLU A 39 14.21 -16.97 3.87
N GLU A 40 13.38 -17.87 3.34
CA GLU A 40 12.98 -17.90 1.93
C GLU A 40 11.51 -17.50 1.81
N THR A 41 11.24 -16.43 1.05
CA THR A 41 9.88 -15.91 0.87
C THR A 41 9.03 -16.78 -0.07
N GLY A 42 9.67 -17.67 -0.86
CA GLY A 42 9.02 -18.42 -1.93
C GLY A 42 8.58 -17.55 -3.11
N ALA A 43 9.06 -16.31 -3.18
CA ALA A 43 8.73 -15.34 -4.22
C ALA A 43 9.99 -14.58 -4.67
N ASP A 44 10.32 -14.66 -5.96
CA ASP A 44 11.54 -14.04 -6.53
C ASP A 44 11.51 -12.50 -6.53
N TYR A 45 10.38 -11.89 -6.17
CA TYR A 45 10.15 -10.45 -6.20
C TYR A 45 10.07 -9.82 -4.80
N LEU A 46 10.21 -10.60 -3.72
CA LEU A 46 10.19 -10.09 -2.34
C LEU A 46 11.36 -10.64 -1.54
N ALA A 47 12.15 -9.74 -0.96
CA ALA A 47 13.18 -10.09 0.00
C ALA A 47 12.59 -10.36 1.40
N PRO A 48 13.17 -11.27 2.18
CA PRO A 48 12.77 -11.51 3.56
C PRO A 48 13.15 -10.35 4.46
N TRP A 49 12.41 -10.16 5.55
CA TRP A 49 12.77 -9.19 6.56
C TRP A 49 14.07 -9.58 7.25
N GLN A 50 14.93 -8.58 7.47
CA GLN A 50 16.20 -8.78 8.15
C GLN A 50 16.01 -8.61 9.65
N LEU A 51 16.62 -9.51 10.43
CA LEU A 51 16.62 -9.40 11.88
C LEU A 51 17.31 -8.09 12.31
N ALA A 52 16.79 -7.51 13.40
CA ALA A 52 17.24 -6.22 13.94
C ALA A 52 17.11 -5.03 12.98
N GLN A 53 16.38 -5.17 11.86
CA GLN A 53 15.95 -4.07 11.01
C GLN A 53 14.46 -3.79 11.22
N VAL A 54 14.05 -2.57 10.88
CA VAL A 54 12.63 -2.20 10.90
C VAL A 54 11.92 -2.95 9.78
N ALA A 55 10.85 -3.68 10.13
CA ALA A 55 10.01 -4.33 9.14
C ALA A 55 9.27 -3.30 8.28
N ASP A 56 9.00 -3.65 7.03
CA ASP A 56 8.30 -2.80 6.07
C ASP A 56 7.10 -3.51 5.41
N GLY A 57 6.21 -2.73 4.83
CA GLY A 57 5.10 -3.22 4.03
C GLY A 57 4.26 -2.07 3.47
N GLY A 58 3.10 -2.36 2.90
CA GLY A 58 2.21 -1.29 2.44
C GLY A 58 1.71 -0.44 3.60
N GLY A 59 1.73 0.88 3.44
CA GLY A 59 1.29 1.82 4.46
C GLY A 59 0.91 3.17 3.88
N LEU A 60 0.16 3.92 4.67
CA LEU A 60 -0.37 5.25 4.35
C LEU A 60 -0.11 6.19 5.51
N GLY A 61 0.20 7.45 5.21
CA GLY A 61 0.42 8.47 6.23
C GLY A 61 0.24 9.88 5.69
N VAL A 62 0.42 10.86 6.58
CA VAL A 62 0.41 12.28 6.27
C VAL A 62 1.80 12.85 6.44
N ILE A 63 2.16 13.80 5.56
CA ILE A 63 3.44 14.48 5.66
C ILE A 63 3.35 15.59 6.71
N GLU A 64 4.16 15.50 7.75
CA GLU A 64 4.22 16.53 8.79
C GLU A 64 5.21 17.64 8.45
N GLU A 65 6.37 17.30 7.87
CA GLU A 65 7.33 18.25 7.35
C GLU A 65 7.94 17.72 6.05
N SER A 66 8.18 18.61 5.10
CA SER A 66 8.78 18.23 3.83
C SER A 66 9.88 19.20 3.41
N LYS A 67 10.97 18.62 2.92
CA LYS A 67 12.02 19.31 2.15
C LYS A 67 12.02 18.89 0.68
N HIS A 68 11.05 18.08 0.28
CA HIS A 68 10.96 17.52 -1.06
C HIS A 68 10.11 18.42 -1.96
N GLN A 69 10.54 18.63 -3.21
CA GLN A 69 9.92 19.63 -4.09
C GLN A 69 8.47 19.31 -4.47
N LYS A 70 8.10 18.03 -4.50
CA LYS A 70 6.77 17.57 -4.96
C LYS A 70 5.80 17.24 -3.82
N LEU A 71 6.30 17.16 -2.59
CA LEU A 71 5.55 16.69 -1.42
C LEU A 71 5.52 17.83 -0.41
N ALA A 72 4.36 18.17 0.11
CA ALA A 72 4.16 19.27 1.03
C ALA A 72 3.57 18.77 2.35
N LYS A 73 3.73 19.56 3.41
CA LYS A 73 3.05 19.32 4.68
C LYS A 73 1.53 19.22 4.46
N GLY A 74 0.92 18.19 5.04
CA GLY A 74 -0.52 17.90 4.94
C GLY A 74 -0.90 16.99 3.78
N ASP A 75 0.02 16.69 2.85
CA ASP A 75 -0.25 15.70 1.80
C ASP A 75 -0.40 14.30 2.40
N PHE A 76 -1.42 13.57 1.94
CA PHE A 76 -1.58 12.14 2.22
C PHE A 76 -0.82 11.33 1.18
N VAL A 77 -0.06 10.35 1.64
CA VAL A 77 0.81 9.52 0.80
C VAL A 77 0.73 8.05 1.17
N THR A 78 0.94 7.20 0.18
CA THR A 78 1.06 5.75 0.32
C THR A 78 2.41 5.26 -0.19
N SER A 79 2.87 4.13 0.33
CA SER A 79 4.05 3.42 -0.18
C SER A 79 3.93 1.93 0.03
N PHE A 80 4.57 1.16 -0.86
CA PHE A 80 4.69 -0.29 -0.72
C PHE A 80 5.76 -0.71 0.30
N TYR A 81 6.75 0.16 0.56
CA TYR A 81 7.86 -0.08 1.50
C TYR A 81 7.78 0.88 2.68
N TRP A 82 6.59 0.98 3.27
CA TRP A 82 6.35 1.77 4.46
C TRP A 82 6.97 1.10 5.69
N PRO A 83 7.88 1.77 6.41
CA PRO A 83 8.44 1.21 7.64
C PRO A 83 7.38 1.13 8.73
N TRP A 84 7.36 0.03 9.48
CA TRP A 84 6.42 -0.20 10.56
C TRP A 84 6.77 0.60 11.80
N GLN A 85 6.53 1.91 11.72
CA GLN A 85 6.80 2.90 12.76
C GLN A 85 5.71 3.95 12.75
N THR A 86 5.50 4.60 13.90
CA THR A 86 4.57 5.73 14.01
C THR A 86 5.07 6.99 13.32
N LYS A 87 6.39 7.10 13.15
CA LYS A 87 7.09 8.24 12.54
C LYS A 87 8.30 7.71 11.82
N ALA A 88 8.54 8.18 10.61
CA ALA A 88 9.64 7.71 9.78
C ALA A 88 10.16 8.85 8.92
N ILE A 89 11.46 8.87 8.73
CA ILE A 89 12.10 9.83 7.85
C ILE A 89 12.38 9.10 6.54
N LEU A 90 11.70 9.49 5.46
CA LEU A 90 11.84 8.86 4.14
C LEU A 90 12.53 9.83 3.17
N ASP A 91 13.00 9.42 2.01
CA ASP A 91 13.60 10.34 1.03
C ASP A 91 12.55 10.96 0.08
N GLY A 92 11.30 10.48 0.14
CA GLY A 92 10.22 10.85 -0.76
C GLY A 92 10.14 10.02 -2.04
N ASN A 93 11.11 9.15 -2.29
CA ASN A 93 11.11 8.25 -3.45
C ASN A 93 10.16 7.08 -3.19
N GLY A 94 9.31 6.75 -4.15
CA GLY A 94 8.30 5.70 -3.98
C GLY A 94 7.15 6.06 -3.04
N LEU A 95 6.98 7.36 -2.73
CA LEU A 95 5.77 7.90 -2.12
C LEU A 95 4.83 8.38 -3.22
N GLU A 96 3.59 7.91 -3.17
CA GLU A 96 2.53 8.33 -4.07
C GLU A 96 1.49 9.13 -3.30
N LYS A 97 1.11 10.30 -3.82
CA LYS A 97 0.03 11.09 -3.22
C LYS A 97 -1.30 10.41 -3.43
N VAL A 98 -2.12 10.44 -2.40
CA VAL A 98 -3.51 9.97 -2.45
C VAL A 98 -4.45 11.10 -2.10
N ASP A 99 -5.63 11.10 -2.71
CA ASP A 99 -6.66 12.09 -2.46
C ASP A 99 -7.71 11.51 -1.49
N PRO A 100 -7.83 12.03 -0.26
CA PRO A 100 -8.84 11.59 0.70
C PRO A 100 -10.28 11.69 0.19
N GLN A 101 -10.56 12.59 -0.77
CA GLN A 101 -11.90 12.78 -1.33
C GLN A 101 -12.38 11.58 -2.14
N LEU A 102 -11.47 10.78 -2.70
CA LEU A 102 -11.83 9.56 -3.45
C LEU A 102 -12.46 8.48 -2.58
N VAL A 103 -12.32 8.61 -1.26
CA VAL A 103 -12.77 7.61 -0.26
C VAL A 103 -13.65 8.24 0.81
N ASP A 104 -14.19 9.44 0.57
CA ASP A 104 -14.98 10.19 1.56
C ASP A 104 -14.28 10.32 2.93
N GLY A 105 -12.95 10.44 2.92
CA GLY A 105 -12.12 10.49 4.13
C GLY A 105 -11.77 9.13 4.76
N HIS A 106 -12.28 8.01 4.24
CA HIS A 106 -11.94 6.66 4.70
C HIS A 106 -10.60 6.17 4.12
N LEU A 107 -9.51 6.77 4.59
CA LEU A 107 -8.15 6.55 4.06
C LEU A 107 -7.68 5.09 4.09
N SER A 108 -8.17 4.25 5.00
CA SER A 108 -7.82 2.84 5.06
C SER A 108 -8.20 2.07 3.78
N TYR A 109 -9.13 2.58 2.98
CA TYR A 109 -9.52 1.96 1.71
C TYR A 109 -8.39 1.92 0.68
N PHE A 110 -7.43 2.86 0.76
CA PHE A 110 -6.22 2.84 -0.07
C PHE A 110 -5.26 1.68 0.25
N LEU A 111 -5.39 1.06 1.42
CA LEU A 111 -4.64 -0.15 1.76
C LEU A 111 -5.40 -1.43 1.36
N GLY A 112 -6.69 -1.32 1.05
CA GLY A 112 -7.58 -2.44 0.74
C GLY A 112 -8.16 -2.37 -0.67
N ALA A 113 -9.46 -2.07 -0.76
CA ALA A 113 -10.24 -2.18 -1.99
C ALA A 113 -9.78 -1.25 -3.12
N ILE A 114 -9.22 -0.08 -2.80
CA ILE A 114 -8.70 0.86 -3.79
C ILE A 114 -7.17 0.75 -3.91
N GLY A 115 -6.55 -0.04 -3.04
CA GLY A 115 -5.12 -0.29 -3.02
C GLY A 115 -4.70 -1.52 -3.81
N MET A 116 -3.50 -2.00 -3.46
CA MET A 116 -2.90 -3.20 -4.03
C MET A 116 -3.81 -4.44 -3.99
N PRO A 117 -4.58 -4.72 -2.91
CA PRO A 117 -5.50 -5.86 -2.90
C PRO A 117 -6.58 -5.78 -3.99
N GLY A 118 -7.25 -4.63 -4.11
CA GLY A 118 -8.29 -4.44 -5.14
C GLY A 118 -7.74 -4.51 -6.55
N LEU A 119 -6.59 -3.87 -6.80
CA LEU A 119 -5.91 -3.95 -8.09
C LEU A 119 -5.52 -5.40 -8.45
N THR A 120 -5.00 -6.14 -7.47
CA THR A 120 -4.65 -7.57 -7.62
C THR A 120 -5.87 -8.40 -7.99
N SER A 121 -7.00 -8.18 -7.32
CA SER A 121 -8.25 -8.88 -7.63
C SER A 121 -8.76 -8.56 -9.03
N LEU A 122 -8.73 -7.29 -9.43
CA LEU A 122 -9.20 -6.84 -10.74
C LEU A 122 -8.36 -7.45 -11.88
N ILE A 123 -7.02 -7.28 -11.81
CA ILE A 123 -6.09 -7.82 -12.81
C ILE A 123 -6.13 -9.35 -12.81
N GLY A 124 -6.17 -9.98 -11.64
CA GLY A 124 -6.23 -11.43 -11.52
C GLY A 124 -7.46 -12.02 -12.20
N VAL A 125 -8.63 -11.38 -12.03
CA VAL A 125 -9.90 -11.85 -12.61
C VAL A 125 -10.00 -11.52 -14.11
N GLN A 126 -9.70 -10.27 -14.51
CA GLN A 126 -9.91 -9.80 -15.88
C GLN A 126 -8.76 -10.18 -16.83
N GLU A 127 -7.51 -9.89 -16.45
CA GLU A 127 -6.35 -10.03 -17.34
C GLU A 127 -5.75 -11.43 -17.32
N LYS A 128 -5.79 -12.12 -16.17
CA LYS A 128 -5.23 -13.47 -16.03
C LYS A 128 -6.28 -14.56 -16.08
N GLY A 129 -7.42 -14.34 -15.43
CA GLY A 129 -8.54 -15.27 -15.42
C GLY A 129 -9.41 -15.20 -16.68
N HIS A 130 -9.32 -14.09 -17.43
CA HIS A 130 -10.16 -13.81 -18.61
C HIS A 130 -11.66 -14.00 -18.34
N VAL A 131 -12.08 -13.78 -17.10
CA VAL A 131 -13.49 -13.89 -16.73
C VAL A 131 -14.17 -12.60 -17.17
N SER A 132 -15.32 -12.71 -17.84
CA SER A 132 -16.03 -11.58 -18.42
C SER A 132 -17.53 -11.67 -18.17
N ALA A 133 -18.23 -10.53 -18.19
CA ALA A 133 -19.67 -10.51 -18.04
C ALA A 133 -20.34 -11.31 -19.18
N GLY A 134 -21.19 -12.25 -18.80
CA GLY A 134 -21.98 -13.05 -19.75
C GLY A 134 -21.30 -14.33 -20.23
N SER A 135 -20.08 -14.63 -19.80
CA SER A 135 -19.53 -15.97 -20.00
C SER A 135 -20.24 -16.96 -19.06
N ASN A 136 -20.69 -18.11 -19.58
CA ASN A 136 -21.29 -19.18 -18.76
C ASN A 136 -20.17 -19.96 -18.03
N GLN A 137 -19.40 -19.26 -17.20
CA GLN A 137 -18.24 -19.78 -16.49
C GLN A 137 -18.48 -19.76 -14.99
N THR A 138 -17.99 -20.78 -14.29
CA THR A 138 -17.96 -20.83 -12.83
C THR A 138 -16.55 -20.48 -12.35
N MET A 139 -16.42 -19.42 -11.56
CA MET A 139 -15.16 -19.02 -10.93
C MET A 139 -15.12 -19.54 -9.49
N VAL A 140 -14.03 -20.19 -9.12
CA VAL A 140 -13.77 -20.65 -7.75
C VAL A 140 -12.60 -19.84 -7.19
N VAL A 141 -12.78 -19.25 -6.02
CA VAL A 141 -11.76 -18.42 -5.35
C VAL A 141 -11.28 -19.13 -4.09
N SER A 142 -10.00 -19.52 -4.06
CA SER A 142 -9.36 -20.00 -2.83
C SER A 142 -9.06 -18.82 -1.90
N GLY A 143 -9.16 -19.04 -0.59
CA GLY A 143 -8.95 -17.96 0.39
C GLY A 143 -9.94 -16.79 0.22
N ALA A 144 -11.18 -17.07 -0.19
CA ALA A 144 -12.20 -16.05 -0.49
C ALA A 144 -12.53 -15.07 0.66
N ALA A 145 -12.16 -15.38 1.90
CA ALA A 145 -12.31 -14.46 3.03
C ALA A 145 -11.15 -13.45 3.19
N GLY A 146 -10.04 -13.62 2.46
CA GLY A 146 -8.89 -12.70 2.48
C GLY A 146 -9.17 -11.41 1.70
N ALA A 147 -8.28 -10.40 1.81
CA ALA A 147 -8.55 -9.10 1.19
C ALA A 147 -8.68 -9.19 -0.34
N CYS A 148 -7.75 -9.86 -1.02
CA CYS A 148 -7.86 -10.05 -2.47
C CYS A 148 -9.02 -10.99 -2.83
N GLY A 149 -9.16 -12.11 -2.11
CA GLY A 149 -10.17 -13.14 -2.42
C GLY A 149 -11.61 -12.64 -2.28
N SER A 150 -11.88 -11.86 -1.22
CA SER A 150 -13.21 -11.29 -0.95
C SER A 150 -13.62 -10.27 -2.01
N LEU A 151 -12.65 -9.50 -2.51
CA LEU A 151 -12.87 -8.56 -3.60
C LEU A 151 -13.03 -9.29 -4.94
N ALA A 152 -12.23 -10.32 -5.21
CA ALA A 152 -12.26 -11.09 -6.47
C ALA A 152 -13.65 -11.68 -6.76
N GLY A 153 -14.34 -12.20 -5.73
CA GLY A 153 -15.72 -12.69 -5.88
C GLY A 153 -16.77 -11.61 -6.13
N GLN A 154 -16.45 -10.35 -5.83
CA GLN A 154 -17.34 -9.19 -5.97
C GLN A 154 -17.01 -8.29 -7.17
N VAL A 155 -15.85 -8.49 -7.82
CA VAL A 155 -15.46 -7.71 -9.01
C VAL A 155 -16.57 -7.85 -10.04
N LYS A 156 -17.30 -6.77 -10.27
CA LYS A 156 -18.20 -6.65 -11.41
C LYS A 156 -17.35 -6.37 -12.64
N PHE A 157 -17.59 -7.11 -13.72
CA PHE A 157 -16.92 -6.91 -15.00
C PHE A 157 -17.42 -5.62 -15.66
N ALA A 158 -17.00 -4.47 -15.14
CA ALA A 158 -17.07 -3.22 -15.88
C ALA A 158 -15.95 -3.23 -16.92
N LYS A 159 -16.28 -2.94 -18.19
CA LYS A 159 -15.26 -2.73 -19.22
C LYS A 159 -14.43 -1.52 -18.82
N ILE A 160 -13.14 -1.72 -18.58
CA ILE A 160 -12.17 -0.64 -18.54
C ILE A 160 -12.11 -0.13 -19.99
N THR A 161 -12.70 1.04 -20.25
CA THR A 161 -12.75 1.66 -21.58
C THR A 161 -11.97 2.95 -21.56
#